data_AF-A0A9V1FWL8-F1
#
_entry.id   AF-A0A9V1FWL8-F1
#
_cell.length_a   1.000
_cell.length_b   1.000
_cell.length_c   1.000
_cell.angle_alpha   90.00
_cell.angle_beta   90.00
_cell.angle_gamma   90.00
#
_symmetry.space_group_name_H-M   'P 1'
#
loop_
_entity.id
_entity.type
_entity.pdbx_description
1 polymer ?
#
loop_
_entity_poly.entity_id
_entity_poly.type
_entity_poly.pdbx_seq_one_letter_code
_entity_poly.pdbx_strand_id
1 'polypeptide(L)'
;MFKRMAEFGPDSGGRVKGVTIVKPIVYGNVARYFGKKREEDGHTHQWTVYVKPYRNEDMSAYVKKIQFKLHESYGNPLRVVTKPPYEITETGWGEFEIIIKIFFIDPNERPVTLYHLLKLFQSDTNAMLGKKTVVSEFYDEMIFQDPTAMMQQLLTTSRQLTLGAYKHETECRCVMTDLQRLILISRMHLVDG
;
A
#
# COMPACT_ATOMS: atom_id res chain seq x y z
N MET A 1 8.27 17.63 16.89
CA MET A 1 8.28 19.04 16.45
C MET A 1 7.91 19.03 14.97
N PHE A 2 6.64 19.25 14.63
CA PHE A 2 6.22 19.39 13.24
C PHE A 2 6.63 20.79 12.78
N LYS A 3 7.65 20.91 11.93
CA LYS A 3 7.95 22.17 11.24
C LYS A 3 6.71 22.59 10.44
N ARG A 4 6.29 23.84 10.61
CA ARG A 4 5.09 24.35 9.92
C ARG A 4 5.38 24.39 8.42
N MET A 5 4.40 24.00 7.61
CA MET A 5 4.45 24.01 6.14
C MET A 5 4.90 25.36 5.55
N ALA A 6 4.80 26.45 6.32
CA ALA A 6 5.22 27.79 5.94
C ALA A 6 6.74 27.97 5.70
N GLU A 7 7.60 27.05 6.16
CA GLU A 7 9.06 27.19 5.99
C GLU A 7 9.56 26.90 4.56
N PHE A 8 8.81 26.12 3.78
CA PHE A 8 9.31 25.61 2.49
C PHE A 8 8.89 26.44 1.27
N GLY A 9 8.03 27.45 1.42
CA GLY A 9 7.53 28.22 0.28
C GLY A 9 6.63 27.40 -0.68
N PRO A 10 6.22 27.98 -1.82
CA PRO A 10 5.24 27.37 -2.73
C PRO A 10 5.78 26.16 -3.52
N ASP A 11 7.09 26.04 -3.68
CA ASP A 11 7.77 24.94 -4.39
C ASP A 11 8.23 23.82 -3.44
N SER A 12 7.79 23.86 -2.18
CA SER A 12 8.18 22.89 -1.15
C SER A 12 9.71 22.81 -0.92
N GLY A 13 10.41 23.93 -1.15
CA GLY A 13 11.86 24.08 -0.95
C GLY A 13 12.69 23.56 -2.12
N GLY A 14 12.07 23.38 -3.29
CA GLY A 14 12.72 22.84 -4.49
C GLY A 14 13.00 21.33 -4.40
N ARG A 15 13.35 20.73 -5.55
CA ARG A 15 13.72 19.31 -5.64
C ARG A 15 15.19 19.09 -5.30
N VAL A 16 15.46 18.12 -4.43
CA VAL A 16 16.81 17.77 -3.97
C VAL A 16 17.43 16.75 -4.91
N LYS A 17 18.29 17.23 -5.82
CA LYS A 17 18.89 16.41 -6.89
C LYS A 17 19.82 15.31 -6.35
N GLY A 18 19.81 14.15 -7.01
CA GLY A 18 20.68 13.03 -6.72
C GLY A 18 20.24 12.22 -5.50
N VAL A 19 19.05 12.50 -4.95
CA VAL A 19 18.49 11.78 -3.79
C VAL A 19 17.35 10.89 -4.25
N THR A 20 17.43 9.61 -3.89
CA THR A 20 16.35 8.64 -4.07
C THR A 20 15.99 8.05 -2.72
N ILE A 21 14.71 8.16 -2.33
CA ILE A 21 14.17 7.53 -1.13
C ILE A 21 13.14 6.48 -1.55
N VAL A 22 13.21 5.30 -0.95
CA VAL A 22 12.30 4.18 -1.23
C VAL A 22 11.49 3.85 0.02
N LYS A 23 10.16 3.78 -0.13
CA LYS A 23 9.23 3.39 0.94
C LYS A 23 8.50 2.09 0.53
N PRO A 24 8.89 0.94 1.08
CA PRO A 24 8.26 -0.33 0.74
C PRO A 24 6.88 -0.45 1.38
N ILE A 25 5.90 -0.92 0.62
CA ILE A 25 4.50 -1.08 1.02
C ILE A 25 4.00 -2.48 0.68
N VAL A 26 2.93 -2.88 1.36
CA VAL A 26 2.11 -4.03 1.01
C VAL A 26 0.69 -3.53 0.77
N TYR A 27 0.11 -3.95 -0.34
CA TYR A 27 -1.29 -3.68 -0.65
C TYR A 27 -1.99 -4.95 -1.08
N GLY A 28 -3.30 -5.01 -0.90
CA GLY A 28 -4.06 -6.18 -1.27
C GLY A 28 -5.38 -6.28 -0.54
N ASN A 29 -5.92 -7.49 -0.46
CA ASN A 29 -7.13 -7.76 0.30
C ASN A 29 -7.09 -9.09 1.06
N VAL A 30 -7.88 -9.13 2.13
CA VAL A 30 -8.36 -10.37 2.74
C VAL A 30 -9.85 -10.54 2.46
N ALA A 31 -10.34 -11.76 2.39
CA ALA A 31 -11.76 -12.06 2.25
C ALA A 31 -12.16 -13.32 3.02
N ARG A 32 -13.39 -13.31 3.55
CA ARG A 32 -13.98 -14.41 4.31
C ARG A 32 -15.36 -14.74 3.74
N TYR A 33 -15.54 -16.00 3.37
CA TYR A 33 -16.85 -16.52 2.97
C TYR A 33 -17.79 -16.61 4.16
N PHE A 34 -19.05 -16.21 3.99
CA PHE A 34 -20.07 -16.28 5.04
C PHE A 34 -20.57 -17.70 5.32
N GLY A 35 -20.25 -18.67 4.46
CA GLY A 35 -20.82 -20.02 4.52
C GLY A 35 -22.16 -20.14 3.78
N LYS A 36 -22.84 -19.02 3.53
CA LYS A 36 -24.07 -18.95 2.75
C LYS A 36 -24.21 -17.60 2.05
N LYS A 37 -25.01 -17.59 0.99
CA LYS A 37 -25.46 -16.35 0.34
C LYS A 37 -26.44 -15.63 1.28
N ARG A 38 -26.27 -14.32 1.49
CA ARG A 38 -27.25 -13.50 2.21
C ARG A 38 -28.50 -13.29 1.37
N GLU A 39 -29.66 -13.30 2.00
CA GLU A 39 -30.95 -13.17 1.31
C GLU A 39 -31.23 -11.73 0.85
N GLU A 40 -30.80 -10.74 1.63
CA GLU A 40 -31.07 -9.31 1.38
C GLU A 40 -30.41 -8.76 0.11
N ASP A 41 -29.12 -9.02 -0.07
CA ASP A 41 -28.29 -8.43 -1.12
C ASP A 41 -27.56 -9.46 -1.99
N GLY A 42 -27.70 -10.75 -1.66
CA GLY A 42 -27.01 -11.83 -2.36
C GLY A 42 -25.51 -11.87 -2.12
N HIS A 43 -24.96 -11.10 -1.19
CA HIS A 43 -23.53 -11.10 -0.90
C HIS A 43 -23.10 -12.42 -0.25
N THR A 44 -21.88 -12.82 -0.54
CA THR A 44 -21.33 -14.13 -0.12
C THR A 44 -20.07 -13.98 0.73
N HIS A 45 -19.37 -12.86 0.62
CA HIS A 45 -18.12 -12.60 1.30
C HIS A 45 -18.15 -11.25 2.03
N GLN A 46 -17.42 -11.18 3.14
CA GLN A 46 -16.85 -9.94 3.64
C GLN A 46 -15.40 -9.86 3.17
N TRP A 47 -14.95 -8.67 2.79
CA TRP A 47 -13.59 -8.44 2.34
C TRP A 47 -13.07 -7.11 2.86
N THR A 48 -11.75 -7.04 3.03
CA THR A 48 -11.04 -5.83 3.46
C THR A 48 -9.88 -5.61 2.50
N VAL A 49 -9.90 -4.48 1.79
CA VAL A 49 -8.77 -4.01 0.95
C VAL A 49 -7.94 -3.02 1.76
N TYR A 50 -6.62 -3.04 1.61
CA TYR A 50 -5.73 -2.19 2.40
C TYR A 50 -4.44 -1.83 1.70
N VAL A 51 -3.80 -0.79 2.23
CA VAL A 51 -2.39 -0.44 2.02
C VAL A 51 -1.74 -0.29 3.39
N LYS A 52 -0.58 -0.91 3.58
CA LYS A 52 0.21 -0.83 4.80
C LYS A 52 1.70 -0.67 4.47
N PRO A 53 2.49 -0.05 5.35
CA PRO A 53 3.93 -0.04 5.13
C PRO A 53 4.48 -1.45 5.35
N TYR A 54 5.48 -1.84 4.55
CA TYR A 54 6.15 -3.13 4.76
C TYR A 54 6.94 -3.12 6.07
N ARG A 55 7.58 -1.99 6.38
CA ARG A 55 8.26 -1.75 7.65
C ARG A 55 7.29 -1.11 8.63
N ASN A 56 7.54 -1.29 9.92
CA ASN A 56 6.74 -0.63 10.95
C ASN A 56 7.11 0.86 11.02
N GLU A 57 6.45 1.68 10.20
CA GLU A 57 6.60 3.13 10.14
C GLU A 57 5.24 3.83 10.06
N ASP A 58 5.19 5.08 10.51
CA ASP A 58 4.00 5.91 10.38
C ASP A 58 3.90 6.53 8.98
N MET A 59 3.14 5.87 8.09
CA MET A 59 2.84 6.39 6.75
C MET A 59 2.13 7.75 6.78
N SER A 60 1.40 8.08 7.85
CA SER A 60 0.68 9.36 7.94
C SER A 60 1.62 10.56 8.03
N ALA A 61 2.91 10.33 8.29
CA ALA A 61 3.94 11.36 8.24
C ALA A 61 4.20 11.91 6.83
N TYR A 62 3.89 11.15 5.77
CA TYR A 62 4.11 11.57 4.37
C TYR A 62 2.92 11.32 3.44
N VAL A 63 1.95 10.50 3.86
CA VAL A 63 0.70 10.25 3.14
C VAL A 63 -0.42 11.15 3.68
N LYS A 64 -1.05 11.91 2.78
CA LYS A 64 -2.19 12.77 3.08
C LYS A 64 -3.51 12.00 3.11
N LYS A 65 -3.70 11.12 2.13
CA LYS A 65 -4.90 10.28 1.98
C LYS A 65 -4.65 9.16 0.98
N ILE A 66 -5.40 8.08 1.14
CA ILE A 66 -5.50 7.00 0.14
C ILE A 66 -6.94 6.94 -0.34
N GLN A 67 -7.12 6.92 -1.66
CA GLN A 67 -8.41 6.71 -2.30
C GLN A 67 -8.51 5.28 -2.79
N PHE A 68 -9.64 4.64 -2.52
CA PHE A 68 -9.99 3.32 -3.05
C PHE A 68 -11.20 3.51 -3.96
N LYS A 69 -11.00 3.39 -5.28
CA LYS A 69 -12.10 3.36 -6.25
C LYS A 69 -12.59 1.93 -6.40
N LEU A 70 -13.79 1.67 -5.88
CA LEU A 70 -14.49 0.40 -5.99
C LEU A 70 -15.27 0.32 -7.30
N HIS A 71 -15.88 -0.84 -7.57
CA HIS A 71 -16.81 -1.00 -8.68
C HIS A 71 -18.05 -0.08 -8.52
N GLU A 72 -18.58 0.43 -9.62
CA GLU A 72 -19.68 1.41 -9.64
C GLU A 72 -21.00 0.89 -9.04
N SER A 73 -21.12 -0.43 -8.82
CA SER A 73 -22.25 -1.03 -8.10
C SER A 73 -22.29 -0.70 -6.61
N TYR A 74 -21.18 -0.26 -6.02
CA TYR A 74 -21.14 0.17 -4.62
C TYR A 74 -21.58 1.62 -4.49
N GLY A 75 -22.42 1.90 -3.50
CA GLY A 75 -22.74 3.28 -3.12
C GLY A 75 -21.46 4.02 -2.70
N ASN A 76 -21.31 5.26 -3.21
CA ASN A 76 -20.09 6.05 -3.05
C ASN A 76 -18.82 5.25 -3.39
N PRO A 77 -18.62 4.86 -4.67
CA PRO A 77 -17.55 3.93 -5.04
C PRO A 77 -16.15 4.52 -4.81
N LEU A 78 -16.01 5.84 -4.67
CA LEU A 78 -14.75 6.49 -4.33
C LEU A 78 -14.63 6.68 -2.80
N ARG A 79 -13.98 5.72 -2.12
CA ARG A 79 -13.72 5.80 -0.68
C ARG A 79 -12.41 6.52 -0.42
N VAL A 80 -12.36 7.34 0.63
CA VAL A 80 -11.15 8.11 0.99
C VAL A 80 -10.81 7.87 2.45
N VAL A 81 -9.58 7.41 2.71
CA VAL A 81 -9.04 7.20 4.06
C VAL A 81 -7.89 8.16 4.29
N THR A 82 -7.96 8.97 5.35
CA THR A 82 -6.97 10.04 5.64
C THR A 82 -6.02 9.69 6.77
N LYS A 83 -6.30 8.64 7.56
CA LYS A 83 -5.49 8.20 8.69
C LYS A 83 -5.39 6.67 8.73
N PRO A 84 -4.28 6.10 9.23
CA PRO A 84 -4.16 4.66 9.37
C PRO A 84 -5.17 4.09 10.38
N PRO A 85 -5.57 2.81 10.26
CA PRO A 85 -5.22 1.89 9.17
C PRO A 85 -5.87 2.29 7.84
N TYR A 86 -5.10 2.22 6.74
CA TYR A 86 -5.59 2.58 5.42
C TYR A 86 -6.29 1.39 4.78
N GLU A 87 -7.50 1.11 5.25
CA GLU A 87 -8.28 -0.04 4.84
C GLU A 87 -9.76 0.29 4.64
N ILE A 88 -10.43 -0.48 3.79
CA ILE A 88 -11.88 -0.43 3.58
C ILE A 88 -12.41 -1.85 3.71
N THR A 89 -13.39 -2.03 4.59
CA THR A 89 -14.11 -3.30 4.74
C THR A 89 -15.50 -3.17 4.14
N GLU A 90 -15.86 -4.15 3.32
CA GLU A 90 -17.12 -4.20 2.58
C GLU A 90 -17.59 -5.65 2.43
N THR A 91 -18.75 -5.81 1.79
CA THR A 91 -19.30 -7.12 1.47
C THR A 91 -19.61 -7.22 -0.02
N GLY A 92 -19.53 -8.41 -0.60
CA GLY A 92 -19.79 -8.60 -2.02
C GLY A 92 -19.81 -10.06 -2.44
N TRP A 93 -20.02 -10.28 -3.73
CA TRP A 93 -20.09 -11.61 -4.32
C TRP A 93 -19.19 -11.82 -5.55
N GLY A 94 -18.66 -10.74 -6.13
CA GLY A 94 -17.84 -10.78 -7.33
C GLY A 94 -16.45 -10.17 -7.12
N GLU A 95 -15.49 -10.63 -7.91
CA GLU A 95 -14.14 -10.06 -8.02
C GLU A 95 -14.14 -8.90 -9.00
N PHE A 96 -13.41 -7.83 -8.70
CA PHE A 96 -13.28 -6.66 -9.56
C PHE A 96 -11.97 -5.92 -9.27
N GLU A 97 -11.53 -5.08 -10.21
CA GLU A 97 -10.33 -4.26 -10.02
C GLU A 97 -10.65 -3.05 -9.14
N ILE A 98 -9.86 -2.87 -8.07
CA ILE A 98 -9.86 -1.71 -7.20
C ILE A 98 -8.68 -0.83 -7.61
N ILE A 99 -8.95 0.44 -7.90
CA ILE A 99 -7.90 1.44 -8.15
C ILE A 99 -7.56 2.12 -6.82
N ILE A 100 -6.31 1.99 -6.39
CA ILE A 100 -5.81 2.56 -5.15
C ILE A 100 -4.92 3.75 -5.49
N LYS A 101 -5.25 4.94 -4.99
CA LYS A 101 -4.49 6.16 -5.27
C LYS A 101 -3.98 6.80 -3.99
N ILE A 102 -2.67 6.84 -3.82
CA ILE A 102 -1.97 7.36 -2.65
C ILE A 102 -1.56 8.80 -2.93
N PHE A 103 -2.06 9.74 -2.12
CA PHE A 103 -1.71 11.15 -2.20
C PHE A 103 -0.78 11.52 -1.05
N PHE A 104 0.24 12.31 -1.35
CA PHE A 104 1.22 12.76 -0.37
C PHE A 104 0.82 14.07 0.29
N ILE A 105 1.41 14.34 1.45
CA ILE A 105 1.22 15.62 2.16
C ILE A 105 1.68 16.78 1.30
N ASP A 106 2.84 16.61 0.65
CA ASP A 106 3.32 17.54 -0.35
C ASP A 106 2.49 17.40 -1.65
N PRO A 107 1.70 18.42 -2.03
CA PRO A 107 0.93 18.39 -3.28
C PRO A 107 1.79 18.46 -4.53
N ASN A 108 3.07 18.87 -4.42
CA ASN A 108 4.02 18.91 -5.53
C ASN A 108 4.59 17.52 -5.87
N GLU A 109 4.29 16.50 -5.05
CA GLU A 109 4.60 15.11 -5.39
C GLU A 109 3.42 14.41 -6.07
N ARG A 110 3.74 13.72 -7.16
CA ARG A 110 2.75 13.02 -7.97
C ARG A 110 2.15 11.86 -7.17
N PRO A 111 0.80 11.70 -7.14
CA PRO A 111 0.17 10.56 -6.51
C PRO A 111 0.60 9.23 -7.15
N VAL A 112 0.74 8.19 -6.33
CA VAL A 112 0.97 6.81 -6.77
C VAL A 112 -0.38 6.14 -7.02
N THR A 113 -0.51 5.40 -8.13
CA THR A 113 -1.71 4.64 -8.48
C THR A 113 -1.35 3.15 -8.57
N LEU A 114 -2.09 2.31 -7.86
CA LEU A 114 -1.98 0.85 -7.86
C LEU A 114 -3.30 0.25 -8.34
N TYR A 115 -3.21 -0.92 -8.98
CA TYR A 115 -4.36 -1.67 -9.47
C TYR A 115 -4.36 -3.02 -8.76
N HIS A 116 -5.47 -3.34 -8.10
CA HIS A 116 -5.61 -4.57 -7.33
C HIS A 116 -6.88 -5.32 -7.71
N LEU A 117 -6.76 -6.54 -8.22
CA LEU A 117 -7.91 -7.41 -8.42
C LEU A 117 -8.36 -8.00 -7.08
N LEU A 118 -9.54 -7.59 -6.59
CA LEU A 118 -10.14 -8.11 -5.36
C LEU A 118 -10.34 -9.63 -5.48
N LYS A 119 -9.69 -10.41 -4.62
CA LYS A 119 -9.82 -11.87 -4.57
C LYS A 119 -10.79 -12.32 -3.49
N LEU A 120 -11.81 -13.07 -3.89
CA LEU A 120 -12.84 -13.62 -2.99
C LEU A 120 -12.80 -15.15 -2.94
N PHE A 121 -12.50 -15.79 -4.07
CA PHE A 121 -12.57 -17.24 -4.20
C PHE A 121 -11.21 -17.89 -3.93
N GLN A 122 -11.23 -19.01 -3.22
CA GLN A 122 -10.02 -19.81 -2.96
C GLN A 122 -9.61 -20.58 -4.21
N SER A 123 -8.31 -20.86 -4.35
CA SER A 123 -7.85 -21.94 -5.22
C SER A 123 -8.17 -23.30 -4.60
N ASP A 124 -8.37 -24.31 -5.44
CA ASP A 124 -8.74 -25.68 -5.01
C ASP A 124 -7.78 -26.24 -3.95
N THR A 125 -6.48 -25.95 -4.08
CA THR A 125 -5.45 -26.35 -3.11
C THR A 125 -5.67 -25.74 -1.71
N ASN A 126 -6.08 -24.47 -1.63
CA ASN A 126 -6.29 -23.79 -0.34
C ASN A 126 -7.58 -24.26 0.34
N ALA A 127 -8.59 -24.62 -0.43
CA ALA A 127 -9.84 -25.21 0.09
C ALA A 127 -9.58 -26.58 0.73
N MET A 128 -8.71 -27.40 0.12
CA MET A 128 -8.30 -28.70 0.68
C MET A 128 -7.51 -28.57 1.99
N LEU A 129 -6.79 -27.46 2.19
CA LEU A 129 -6.07 -27.16 3.44
C LEU A 129 -6.97 -26.55 4.53
N GLY A 130 -8.27 -26.41 4.28
CA GLY A 130 -9.24 -25.91 5.27
C GLY A 130 -9.08 -24.43 5.63
N LYS A 131 -8.33 -23.64 4.82
CA LYS A 131 -8.20 -22.20 5.06
C LYS A 131 -9.57 -21.55 4.83
N LYS A 132 -10.05 -20.76 5.80
CA LYS A 132 -11.36 -20.08 5.70
C LYS A 132 -11.27 -18.65 5.15
N THR A 133 -10.05 -18.16 4.96
CA THR A 133 -9.75 -16.78 4.56
C THR A 133 -8.91 -16.80 3.29
N VAL A 134 -9.32 -16.01 2.30
CA VAL A 134 -8.52 -15.68 1.12
C VAL A 134 -7.66 -14.48 1.45
N VAL A 135 -6.39 -14.54 1.08
CA VAL A 135 -5.44 -13.44 1.21
C VAL A 135 -4.77 -13.27 -0.16
N SER A 136 -4.79 -12.05 -0.68
CA SER A 136 -4.13 -11.66 -1.93
C SER A 136 -3.39 -10.36 -1.67
N GLU A 137 -2.08 -10.45 -1.40
CA GLU A 137 -1.21 -9.33 -1.08
C GLU A 137 -0.05 -9.22 -2.07
N PHE A 138 0.35 -8.00 -2.37
CA PHE A 138 1.46 -7.66 -3.24
C PHE A 138 2.42 -6.70 -2.51
N TYR A 139 3.71 -6.91 -2.73
CA TYR A 139 4.76 -5.99 -2.31
C TYR A 139 5.03 -4.98 -3.43
N ASP A 140 5.21 -3.71 -3.05
CA ASP A 140 5.63 -2.66 -3.98
C ASP A 140 6.51 -1.62 -3.27
N GLU A 141 7.19 -0.79 -4.04
CA GLU A 141 8.11 0.23 -3.56
C GLU A 141 7.71 1.60 -4.11
N MET A 142 7.31 2.51 -3.21
CA MET A 142 7.15 3.92 -3.60
C MET A 142 8.53 4.56 -3.71
N ILE A 143 8.92 4.89 -4.94
CA ILE A 143 10.22 5.52 -5.25
C ILE A 143 10.03 7.02 -5.39
N PHE A 144 10.73 7.78 -4.54
CA PHE A 144 10.79 9.23 -4.59
C PHE A 144 12.16 9.63 -5.13
N GLN A 145 12.23 9.91 -6.43
CA GLN A 145 13.44 10.40 -7.10
C GLN A 145 13.43 11.93 -7.12
N ASP A 146 14.53 12.52 -6.67
CA ASP A 146 14.70 13.96 -6.48
C ASP A 146 13.49 14.58 -5.75
N PRO A 147 13.16 14.11 -4.52
CA PRO A 147 12.02 14.59 -3.77
C PRO A 147 12.16 16.08 -3.46
N THR A 148 11.04 16.76 -3.22
CA THR A 148 11.09 18.12 -2.66
C THR A 148 11.79 18.13 -1.30
N ALA A 149 12.38 19.26 -0.89
CA ALA A 149 13.01 19.37 0.43
C ALA A 149 12.02 19.06 1.57
N MET A 150 10.76 19.51 1.44
CA MET A 150 9.68 19.15 2.36
C MET A 150 9.45 17.64 2.38
N MET A 151 9.27 17.01 1.22
CA MET A 151 8.98 15.58 1.13
C MET A 151 10.14 14.75 1.67
N GLN A 152 11.39 15.13 1.36
CA GLN A 152 12.58 14.50 1.91
C GLN A 152 12.56 14.50 3.45
N GLN A 153 12.19 15.64 4.07
CA GLN A 153 12.09 15.74 5.52
C GLN A 153 10.97 14.83 6.09
N LEU A 154 9.80 14.80 5.44
CA LEU A 154 8.68 13.95 5.85
C LEU A 154 9.02 12.46 5.75
N LEU A 155 9.70 12.05 4.68
CA LEU A 155 10.11 10.67 4.44
C LEU A 155 11.20 10.17 5.41
N THR A 156 12.07 11.05 5.88
CA THR A 156 13.19 10.69 6.78
C THR A 156 12.83 10.78 8.26
N THR A 157 11.84 11.59 8.63
CA THR A 157 11.45 11.82 10.03
C THR A 157 10.35 10.86 10.53
N SER A 158 9.84 9.98 9.67
CA SER A 158 8.80 9.01 10.01
C SER A 158 9.23 8.10 11.17
N ARG A 159 8.42 8.04 12.24
CA ARG A 159 8.67 7.21 13.43
C ARG A 159 8.09 5.80 13.28
N GLN A 160 8.54 4.86 14.11
CA GLN A 160 7.91 3.55 14.25
C GLN A 160 6.57 3.67 14.98
N LEU A 161 5.55 2.91 14.55
CA LEU A 161 4.21 2.93 15.17
C LEU A 161 4.11 2.01 16.39
N THR A 162 4.84 0.90 16.40
CA THR A 162 4.85 -0.09 17.50
C THR A 162 6.27 -0.55 17.84
N LEU A 163 6.46 -1.30 18.94
CA LEU A 163 7.75 -1.90 19.31
C LEU A 163 8.08 -3.19 18.53
N GLY A 164 7.16 -3.70 17.70
CA GLY A 164 7.28 -4.98 16.97
C GLY A 164 7.28 -4.85 15.45
N ALA A 165 7.55 -5.95 14.73
CA ALA A 165 7.41 -5.99 13.28
C ALA A 165 5.92 -6.02 12.86
N TYR A 166 5.58 -5.42 11.72
CA TYR A 166 4.22 -5.49 11.19
C TYR A 166 3.91 -6.93 10.75
N LYS A 167 2.74 -7.47 11.12
CA LYS A 167 2.34 -8.82 10.73
C LYS A 167 1.88 -8.79 9.26
N HIS A 168 2.62 -9.48 8.40
CA HIS A 168 2.23 -9.73 7.01
C HIS A 168 1.58 -11.12 6.95
N GLU A 169 0.41 -11.22 6.32
CA GLU A 169 -0.34 -12.49 6.26
C GLU A 169 0.27 -13.43 5.21
N THR A 170 0.96 -12.86 4.22
CA THR A 170 1.76 -13.59 3.23
C THR A 170 3.25 -13.49 3.56
N GLU A 171 4.01 -14.58 3.41
CA GLU A 171 5.48 -14.52 3.43
C GLU A 171 6.00 -13.80 2.17
N CYS A 172 5.88 -12.46 2.13
CA CYS A 172 6.56 -11.62 1.14
C CYS A 172 8.09 -11.59 1.34
N ARG A 173 8.67 -12.61 2.02
CA ARG A 173 10.12 -12.77 2.20
C ARG A 173 10.83 -13.15 0.90
N CYS A 174 10.14 -13.85 -0.01
CA CYS A 174 10.78 -14.42 -1.20
C CYS A 174 11.19 -13.37 -2.26
N VAL A 175 10.55 -12.19 -2.29
CA VAL A 175 10.88 -11.13 -3.26
C VAL A 175 12.10 -10.32 -2.83
N MET A 176 12.38 -10.25 -1.53
CA MET A 176 13.51 -9.47 -1.00
C MET A 176 14.87 -10.09 -1.34
N THR A 177 14.99 -11.42 -1.39
CA THR A 177 16.28 -12.07 -1.68
C THR A 177 16.70 -11.94 -3.13
N ASP A 178 15.74 -11.88 -4.06
CA ASP A 178 16.04 -11.87 -5.49
C ASP A 178 16.33 -10.46 -6.00
N LEU A 179 15.59 -9.44 -5.54
CA LEU A 179 15.85 -8.05 -5.96
C LEU A 179 17.13 -7.48 -5.32
N GLN A 180 17.41 -7.82 -4.06
CA GLN A 180 18.69 -7.45 -3.43
C GLN A 180 19.88 -8.14 -4.10
N ARG A 181 19.74 -9.40 -4.54
CA ARG A 181 20.77 -10.07 -5.36
C ARG A 181 20.95 -9.40 -6.72
N LEU A 182 19.86 -9.05 -7.41
CA LEU A 182 19.96 -8.43 -8.74
C LEU A 182 20.60 -7.04 -8.69
N ILE A 183 20.29 -6.24 -7.66
CA ILE A 183 20.87 -4.91 -7.46
C ILE A 183 22.35 -5.01 -7.02
N LEU A 184 22.74 -6.02 -6.23
CA LEU A 184 24.15 -6.25 -5.90
C LEU A 184 24.97 -6.72 -7.12
N ILE A 185 24.41 -7.61 -7.95
CA ILE A 185 25.10 -8.16 -9.13
C ILE A 185 25.33 -7.07 -10.19
N SER A 186 24.36 -6.15 -10.36
CA SER A 186 24.50 -5.00 -11.27
C SER A 186 25.52 -3.97 -10.76
N ARG A 187 25.69 -3.83 -9.44
CA ARG A 187 26.73 -2.96 -8.85
C ARG A 187 28.13 -3.57 -8.85
N MET A 188 28.28 -4.90 -8.88
CA MET A 188 29.60 -5.53 -8.99
C MET A 188 30.18 -5.49 -10.42
N HIS A 189 29.35 -5.43 -11.46
CA HIS A 189 29.83 -5.36 -12.86
C HIS A 189 30.21 -3.94 -13.33
N LEU A 190 29.99 -2.91 -12.52
CA LEU A 190 30.33 -1.51 -12.84
C LEU A 190 31.61 -1.00 -12.17
N VAL A 191 32.30 -1.85 -11.39
CA VAL A 191 33.53 -1.47 -10.67
C VAL A 191 34.80 -2.11 -11.26
N ASP A 192 34.66 -3.08 -12.18
CA ASP A 192 35.77 -3.79 -12.82
C ASP A 192 35.85 -3.57 -14.35
N GLY A 193 35.59 -2.34 -14.82
CA GLY A 193 35.70 -1.97 -16.24
C GLY A 193 36.36 -0.61 -16.46
#